data_AF-A0A7Y5B4I4-F1
#
_entry.id   AF-A0A7Y5B4I4-F1
#
_cell.length_a   1.000
_cell.length_b   1.000
_cell.length_c   1.000
_cell.angle_alpha   90.00
_cell.angle_beta   90.00
_cell.angle_gamma   90.00
#
_symmetry.space_group_name_H-M   'P 1'
#
loop_
_entity.id
_entity.type
_entity.pdbx_description
1 polymer ?
#
loop_
_entity_poly.entity_id
_entity_poly.type
_entity_poly.pdbx_seq_one_letter_code
_entity_poly.pdbx_strand_id
1 'polypeptide(L)' 'MKALILVLATLLALQAQRDRPQQGALKVGDKAPDFTLKVLNSDKEFKLSDNFGKRPTFLIFGSYT' A
#
# COMPACT_ATOMS: atom_id res chain seq x y z
N MET A 1 29.73 -21.19 7.67
CA MET A 1 29.09 -20.43 6.57
C MET A 1 27.54 -20.53 6.57
N LYS A 2 26.91 -21.62 7.02
CA LYS A 2 25.43 -21.76 7.04
C LYS A 2 24.70 -20.84 8.03
N ALA A 3 25.29 -20.56 9.20
CA ALA A 3 24.67 -19.70 10.22
C ALA A 3 24.53 -18.23 9.76
N LEU A 4 25.47 -17.72 8.95
CA LEU A 4 25.43 -16.35 8.44
C LEU A 4 24.27 -16.14 7.45
N ILE A 5 23.99 -17.14 6.62
CA ILE A 5 22.86 -17.13 5.66
C ILE A 5 21.52 -17.14 6.40
N LEU A 6 21.41 -17.93 7.49
CA LEU A 6 20.20 -18.00 8.31
C LEU A 6 19.89 -16.69 9.05
N VAL A 7 20.91 -15.98 9.52
CA VAL A 7 20.77 -14.67 10.17
C VAL A 7 20.37 -13.59 9.15
N LEU A 8 20.95 -13.62 7.95
CA LEU A 8 20.59 -12.68 6.89
C LEU A 8 19.15 -12.88 6.37
N ALA A 9 18.72 -14.13 6.22
CA ALA A 9 17.36 -14.46 5.80
C ALA A 9 16.30 -14.02 6.82
N THR A 10 16.59 -14.14 8.12
CA THR A 10 15.68 -13.71 9.18
C THR A 10 15.59 -12.18 9.28
N LEU A 11 16.68 -11.45 9.04
CA LEU A 11 16.69 -9.98 8.96
C LEU A 11 15.87 -9.44 7.76
N LEU A 12 15.95 -10.10 6.60
CA LEU A 12 15.15 -9.73 5.42
C LEU A 12 13.65 -9.97 5.64
N ALA A 13 13.29 -11.10 6.25
CA ALA A 13 11.89 -11.42 6.54
C ALA A 13 11.25 -10.43 7.55
N LEU A 14 12.03 -9.90 8.50
CA LEU A 14 11.53 -8.93 9.48
C LEU A 14 11.26 -7.54 8.88
N GLN A 15 11.95 -7.18 7.78
CA GLN A 15 11.72 -5.91 7.06
C GLN A 15 10.39 -5.94 6.29
N ALA A 16 10.04 -7.08 5.69
CA ALA A 16 8.82 -7.23 4.88
C ALA A 16 7.52 -7.18 5.72
N GLN A 17 7.59 -7.45 7.02
CA GLN A 17 6.41 -7.50 7.91
C GLN A 17 5.96 -6.11 8.40
N ARG A 18 6.65 -5.01 8.02
CA ARG A 18 6.41 -3.67 8.57
C ARG A 18 5.49 -2.75 7.76
N ASP A 19 5.00 -3.15 6.59
CA ASP A 19 4.23 -2.24 5.72
C ASP A 19 2.71 -2.32 5.89
N ARG A 20 2.19 -3.02 6.89
CA ARG A 20 0.76 -2.90 7.21
C ARG A 20 0.56 -1.63 8.04
N PRO A 21 -0.18 -0.62 7.56
CA PRO A 21 -0.52 0.53 8.37
C PRO A 21 -1.17 0.02 9.66
N GLN A 22 -0.61 0.43 10.80
CA GLN A 22 -1.18 0.07 12.09
C GLN A 22 -2.62 0.57 12.15
N GLN A 23 -3.55 -0.31 12.49
CA GLN A 23 -4.96 0.04 12.61
C GLN A 23 -5.10 1.19 13.62
N GLY A 24 -5.65 2.33 13.18
CA GLY A 24 -5.79 3.55 13.99
C GLY A 24 -4.72 4.63 13.77
N ALA A 25 -3.75 4.43 12.87
CA ALA A 25 -2.74 5.44 12.56
C ALA A 25 -3.25 6.61 11.68
N LEU A 26 -4.40 6.45 11.02
CA LEU A 26 -4.99 7.45 10.14
C LEU A 26 -6.01 8.30 10.90
N LYS A 27 -5.92 9.62 10.79
CA LYS A 27 -6.91 10.57 11.32
C LYS A 27 -7.51 11.43 10.21
N VAL A 28 -8.68 12.02 10.50
CA VAL A 28 -9.34 12.95 9.59
C VAL A 28 -8.42 14.13 9.30
N GLY A 29 -8.31 14.50 8.02
CA GLY A 29 -7.45 15.58 7.55
C GLY A 29 -6.04 15.12 7.15
N ASP A 30 -5.64 13.88 7.46
CA ASP A 30 -4.39 13.34 6.93
C ASP A 30 -4.44 13.27 5.41
N LYS A 31 -3.33 13.66 4.78
CA LYS A 31 -3.18 13.53 3.34
C LYS A 31 -3.03 12.04 2.99
N ALA A 32 -3.92 11.54 2.14
CA ALA A 32 -3.79 10.21 1.58
C ALA A 32 -2.47 10.09 0.78
N PRO A 33 -1.67 9.03 0.98
CA PRO A 33 -0.49 8.74 0.16
C PRO A 33 -0.88 8.62 -1.31
N ASP A 34 0.00 9.08 -2.21
CA ASP A 34 -0.23 8.93 -3.64
C ASP A 34 -0.06 7.45 -4.05
N PHE A 35 -0.87 7.01 -5.00
CA PHE A 35 -0.83 5.64 -5.51
C PHE A 35 -1.27 5.59 -6.96
N THR A 36 -0.85 4.53 -7.65
CA THR A 36 -1.32 4.17 -8.99
C THR A 36 -1.87 2.75 -8.96
N LEU A 37 -3.11 2.57 -9.41
CA LEU A 37 -3.78 1.27 -9.49
C LEU A 37 -4.15 0.96 -10.93
N LYS A 38 -4.02 -0.31 -11.33
CA LYS A 38 -4.60 -0.79 -12.57
C LYS A 38 -6.11 -0.95 -12.41
N VAL A 39 -6.86 -0.49 -13.41
CA VAL A 39 -8.30 -0.72 -13.45
C VAL A 39 -8.54 -2.17 -13.86
N LEU A 40 -9.45 -2.87 -13.16
CA LEU A 40 -9.76 -4.26 -13.46
C LEU A 40 -10.21 -4.42 -14.92
N ASN A 41 -9.61 -5.39 -15.62
CA ASN A 41 -9.90 -5.70 -17.03
C ASN A 41 -9.70 -4.52 -18.00
N SER A 42 -8.78 -3.61 -17.70
CA SER A 42 -8.47 -2.47 -18.55
C SER A 42 -6.97 -2.17 -18.55
N ASP A 43 -6.47 -1.64 -19.68
CA ASP A 43 -5.11 -1.10 -19.77
C ASP A 43 -4.96 0.28 -19.11
N LYS A 44 -6.04 0.81 -18.52
CA LYS A 44 -6.04 2.09 -17.84
C LYS A 44 -5.47 1.97 -16.43
N GLU A 45 -4.80 3.04 -16.03
CA GLU A 45 -4.35 3.24 -14.66
C GLU A 45 -5.12 4.40 -14.02
N PHE A 46 -5.33 4.28 -12.72
CA PHE A 46 -5.86 5.33 -11.87
C PHE A 46 -4.75 5.82 -10.95
N LYS A 47 -4.42 7.11 -11.04
CA LYS A 47 -3.49 7.79 -10.12
C LYS A 47 -4.24 8.75 -9.21
N LEU A 48 -4.01 8.67 -7.90
CA LEU A 48 -4.72 9.52 -6.94
C LEU A 48 -4.41 11.01 -7.16
N SER A 49 -3.14 11.38 -7.34
CA SER A 49 -2.74 12.78 -7.54
C SER A 49 -3.35 13.45 -8.77
N ASP A 50 -3.76 12.68 -9.78
CA ASP A 50 -4.46 13.24 -10.94
C ASP A 50 -5.86 13.75 -10.60
N ASN A 51 -6.46 13.24 -9.51
CA ASN A 51 -7.82 13.54 -9.05
C ASN A 51 -7.86 14.31 -7.71
N PHE A 52 -6.80 14.25 -6.90
CA PHE A 52 -6.71 14.88 -5.59
C PHE A 52 -6.99 16.39 -5.65
N GLY A 53 -7.92 16.87 -4.81
CA GLY A 53 -8.32 18.28 -4.75
C GLY A 53 -9.16 18.79 -5.94
N LYS A 54 -9.32 17.98 -7.00
CA LYS A 54 -10.14 18.32 -8.17
C LYS A 54 -11.55 17.73 -8.08
N ARG A 55 -11.67 16.53 -7.51
CA ARG A 55 -12.94 15.80 -7.33
C ARG A 55 -12.94 15.03 -6.02
N PRO A 56 -14.06 15.02 -5.26
CA PRO A 56 -14.22 14.11 -4.13
C PRO A 56 -14.00 12.67 -4.58
N THR A 57 -13.10 11.94 -3.91
CA THR A 57 -12.65 10.59 -4.30
C THR A 57 -12.75 9.67 -3.09
N PHE A 58 -13.29 8.48 -3.29
CA PHE A 58 -13.42 7.45 -2.26
C PHE A 58 -12.60 6.22 -2.67
N LEU A 59 -11.83 5.66 -1.72
CA LEU A 59 -11.14 4.39 -1.88
C LEU A 59 -11.79 3.35 -0.98
N ILE A 60 -12.32 2.28 -1.58
CA ILE A 60 -12.96 1.18 -0.86
C ILE A 60 -12.10 -0.06 -1.05
N PHE A 61 -11.62 -0.63 0.05
CA PHE A 61 -10.93 -1.91 0.04
C PHE A 61 -11.97 -3.03 0.22
N GLY A 62 -12.04 -3.93 -0.75
CA GLY A 62 -12.93 -5.08 -0.71
C GLY A 62 -12.36 -6.23 -1.53
N SER A 63 -12.83 -7.44 -1.23
CA SER A 63 -12.52 -8.65 -2.00
C SER A 63 -13.83 -9.38 -2.30
N TYR A 64 -13.93 -9.94 -3.50
CA TYR A 64 -14.99 -10.88 -3.85
C TYR A 64 -14.34 -12.25 -3.96
N THR A 65 -14.80 -13.20 -3.15
CA THR A 65 -14.29 -14.57 -3.06
C THR A 65 -15.36 -15.56 -3.48
#